data_AF-A0A1D6YD13-F1
#
_entry.id   AF-A0A1D6YD13-F1
#
_cell.length_a   1.000
_cell.length_b   1.000
_cell.length_c   1.000
_cell.angle_alpha   90.00
_cell.angle_beta   90.00
_cell.angle_gamma   90.00
#
_symmetry.space_group_name_H-M   'P 1'
#
loop_
_entity.id
_entity.type
_entity.pdbx_description
1 polymer ?
#
loop_
_entity_poly.entity_id
_entity_poly.type
_entity_poly.pdbx_seq_one_letter_code
_entity_poly.pdbx_strand_id
1 'polypeptide(L)'
;QVLETHLGWLASAGWSVDPEDPKNAELIKTLPKELYEVPAGSLTATPVFDGASNEELVGLLANSRPNRDGDVMVNKDGKATLMDGRSGEPYPYPVSIGYMYMLKLHHLVDEKIHARSTGPYSMITQQPLGGKAQFGGQRFG
;
A
#
# COMPACT_ATOMS: atom_id res chain seq x y z
N GLN A 1 -6.81 -3.44 0.82
CA GLN A 1 -5.48 -3.21 1.43
C GLN A 1 -4.54 -4.39 1.22
N VAL A 2 -4.68 -5.56 1.87
CA VAL A 2 -3.72 -6.68 1.63
C VAL A 2 -3.74 -7.19 0.18
N LEU A 3 -4.92 -7.45 -0.38
CA LEU A 3 -5.07 -7.86 -1.78
C LEU A 3 -4.57 -6.80 -2.77
N GLU A 4 -4.78 -5.53 -2.42
CA GLU A 4 -4.27 -4.38 -3.19
C GLU A 4 -2.75 -4.34 -3.18
N THR A 5 -2.10 -4.60 -2.04
CA THR A 5 -0.63 -4.68 -1.95
C THR A 5 -0.06 -5.73 -2.91
N HIS A 6 -0.69 -6.91 -2.96
CA HIS A 6 -0.29 -7.99 -3.85
C HIS A 6 -0.51 -7.65 -5.32
N LEU A 7 -1.69 -7.10 -5.66
CA LEU A 7 -1.96 -6.63 -7.00
C LEU A 7 -1.02 -5.49 -7.42
N GLY A 8 -0.69 -4.59 -6.50
CA GLY A 8 0.24 -3.49 -6.74
C GLY A 8 1.66 -3.97 -6.99
N TRP A 9 2.10 -5.03 -6.30
CA TRP A 9 3.36 -5.72 -6.64
C TRP A 9 3.33 -6.27 -8.06
N LEU A 10 2.28 -7.01 -8.42
CA LEU A 10 2.11 -7.58 -9.76
C LEU A 10 2.09 -6.50 -10.84
N ALA A 11 1.38 -5.40 -10.62
CA ALA A 11 1.34 -4.27 -11.54
C ALA A 11 2.72 -3.62 -11.72
N SER A 12 3.50 -3.52 -10.64
CA SER A 12 4.85 -2.97 -10.68
C SER A 12 5.85 -3.90 -11.37
N ALA A 13 5.85 -5.20 -11.04
CA ALA A 13 6.80 -6.17 -11.57
C ALA A 13 6.44 -6.67 -12.98
N GLY A 14 5.15 -6.71 -13.29
CA GLY A 14 4.60 -7.43 -14.44
C GLY A 14 4.58 -8.94 -14.21
N TRP A 15 3.87 -9.65 -15.07
CA TRP A 15 3.77 -11.11 -15.03
C TRP A 15 3.72 -11.70 -16.43
N SER A 16 3.94 -13.01 -16.52
CA SER A 16 3.81 -13.77 -17.76
C SER A 16 3.30 -15.16 -17.41
N VAL A 17 2.05 -15.45 -17.80
CA VAL A 17 1.42 -16.75 -17.59
C VAL A 17 1.60 -17.59 -18.85
N ASP A 18 2.34 -18.69 -18.73
CA ASP A 18 2.44 -19.68 -19.79
C ASP A 18 1.16 -20.53 -19.84
N PRO A 19 0.41 -20.53 -20.98
CA PRO A 19 -0.80 -21.33 -21.12
C PRO A 19 -0.55 -22.84 -21.21
N GLU A 20 0.69 -23.27 -21.49
CA GLU A 20 1.04 -24.68 -21.64
C GLU A 20 1.44 -25.34 -20.30
N ASP A 21 1.74 -24.55 -19.25
CA ASP A 21 2.10 -25.09 -17.93
C ASP A 21 0.87 -25.67 -17.20
N PRO A 22 0.89 -26.97 -16.81
CA PRO A 22 -0.18 -27.60 -16.04
C PRO A 22 -0.54 -26.88 -14.73
N LYS A 23 0.41 -26.16 -14.12
CA LYS A 23 0.19 -25.42 -12.87
C LYS A 23 -0.76 -24.22 -13.07
N ASN A 24 -0.80 -23.67 -14.27
CA ASN A 24 -1.64 -22.53 -14.62
C ASN A 24 -3.03 -22.96 -15.13
N ALA A 25 -3.30 -24.26 -15.25
CA ALA A 25 -4.55 -24.77 -15.84
C ALA A 25 -5.83 -24.24 -15.17
N GLU A 26 -5.82 -24.05 -13.84
CA GLU A 26 -6.97 -23.45 -13.14
C GLU A 26 -7.06 -21.93 -13.36
N LEU A 27 -5.92 -21.23 -13.37
CA LEU A 27 -5.85 -19.79 -13.61
C LEU A 27 -6.35 -19.42 -15.02
N ILE A 28 -5.99 -20.22 -16.01
CA ILE A 28 -6.33 -19.99 -17.43
C ILE A 28 -7.84 -20.09 -17.69
N LYS A 29 -8.60 -20.81 -16.85
CA LYS A 29 -10.05 -20.94 -17.00
C LYS A 29 -10.78 -19.64 -16.71
N THR A 30 -10.29 -18.85 -15.77
CA THR A 30 -10.95 -17.61 -15.31
C THR A 30 -10.28 -16.37 -15.90
N LEU A 31 -8.96 -16.40 -16.09
CA LEU A 31 -8.19 -15.25 -16.55
C LEU A 31 -8.42 -14.98 -18.06
N PRO A 32 -8.80 -13.74 -18.43
CA PRO A 32 -8.87 -13.31 -19.83
C PRO A 32 -7.52 -13.44 -20.53
N LYS A 33 -7.53 -13.81 -21.83
CA LYS A 33 -6.31 -13.96 -22.65
C LYS A 33 -5.46 -12.69 -22.73
N GLU A 34 -6.09 -11.53 -22.61
CA GLU A 34 -5.43 -10.22 -22.61
C GLU A 34 -4.51 -10.02 -21.39
N LEU A 35 -4.75 -10.74 -20.30
CA LEU A 35 -3.98 -10.65 -19.06
C LEU A 35 -2.92 -11.75 -18.93
N TYR A 36 -2.66 -12.54 -19.97
CA TYR A 36 -1.61 -13.57 -19.91
C TYR A 36 -0.22 -12.94 -19.85
N GLU A 37 -0.02 -11.82 -20.55
CA GLU A 37 1.23 -11.11 -20.54
C GLU A 37 1.01 -9.64 -20.21
N VAL A 38 1.56 -9.19 -19.09
CA VAL A 38 1.47 -7.79 -18.66
C VAL A 38 2.88 -7.27 -18.33
N PRO A 39 3.33 -6.19 -18.99
CA PRO A 39 4.65 -5.62 -18.74
C PRO A 39 4.73 -4.95 -17.36
N ALA A 40 5.96 -4.75 -16.88
CA ALA A 40 6.23 -4.01 -15.65
C ALA A 40 5.71 -2.56 -15.71
N GLY A 41 5.21 -2.05 -14.59
CA GLY A 41 4.69 -0.68 -14.49
C GLY A 41 3.34 -0.45 -15.17
N SER A 42 2.55 -1.52 -15.35
CA SER A 42 1.24 -1.44 -15.99
C SER A 42 0.18 -0.92 -15.02
N LEU A 43 -0.80 -0.18 -15.55
CA LEU A 43 -2.00 0.19 -14.79
C LEU A 43 -3.00 -0.96 -14.85
N THR A 44 -3.50 -1.36 -13.68
CA THR A 44 -4.51 -2.41 -13.55
C THR A 44 -5.80 -1.82 -12.98
N ALA A 45 -6.93 -2.45 -13.31
CA ALA A 45 -8.24 -2.06 -12.82
C ALA A 45 -8.97 -3.27 -12.25
N THR A 46 -9.51 -3.12 -11.05
CA THR A 46 -10.39 -4.11 -10.42
C THR A 46 -11.74 -3.45 -10.12
N PRO A 47 -12.76 -3.65 -10.96
CA PRO A 47 -14.10 -3.16 -10.69
C PRO A 47 -14.63 -3.62 -9.32
N VAL A 48 -15.48 -2.80 -8.70
CA VAL A 48 -16.15 -3.20 -7.47
C VAL A 48 -17.13 -4.33 -7.80
N PHE A 49 -17.06 -5.44 -7.07
CA PHE A 49 -17.86 -6.66 -7.23
C PHE A 49 -17.53 -7.59 -8.41
N ASP A 50 -16.64 -7.18 -9.33
CA ASP A 50 -16.18 -7.99 -10.46
C ASP A 50 -14.66 -7.83 -10.66
N GLY A 51 -13.94 -7.85 -9.54
CA GLY A 51 -12.50 -7.69 -9.50
C GLY A 51 -11.75 -9.03 -9.52
N ALA A 52 -10.42 -8.96 -9.45
CA ALA A 52 -9.58 -10.14 -9.34
C ALA A 52 -9.95 -11.00 -8.12
N SER A 53 -10.17 -12.29 -8.35
CA SER A 53 -10.38 -13.28 -7.29
C SER A 53 -9.09 -13.58 -6.53
N ASN A 54 -9.21 -14.19 -5.35
CA ASN A 54 -8.04 -14.53 -4.53
C ASN A 54 -7.18 -15.60 -5.21
N GLU A 55 -7.83 -16.57 -5.84
CA GLU A 55 -7.20 -17.66 -6.57
C GLU A 55 -6.40 -17.14 -7.76
N GLU A 56 -6.95 -16.17 -8.50
CA GLU A 56 -6.25 -15.48 -9.58
C GLU A 56 -5.03 -14.72 -9.06
N LEU A 57 -5.17 -13.96 -7.98
CA LEU A 57 -4.06 -13.21 -7.39
C LEU A 57 -2.89 -14.13 -6.97
N VAL A 58 -3.18 -15.25 -6.32
CA VAL A 58 -2.15 -16.21 -5.90
C VAL A 58 -1.50 -16.87 -7.12
N GLY A 59 -2.28 -17.22 -8.14
CA GLY A 59 -1.76 -17.75 -9.41
C GLY A 59 -0.87 -16.75 -10.15
N LEU A 60 -1.26 -15.48 -10.17
CA LEU A 60 -0.47 -14.41 -10.78
C LEU A 60 0.82 -14.14 -10.01
N LEU A 61 0.80 -14.15 -8.67
CA LEU A 61 2.00 -14.00 -7.84
C LEU A 61 3.04 -15.09 -8.11
N ALA A 62 2.60 -16.33 -8.39
CA ALA A 62 3.50 -17.41 -8.78
C ALA A 62 4.17 -17.19 -10.15
N ASN A 63 3.57 -16.38 -11.03
CA ASN A 63 4.05 -16.07 -12.38
C ASN A 63 4.60 -14.62 -12.50
N SER A 64 4.97 -14.01 -11.38
CA SER A 64 5.60 -12.68 -11.35
C SER A 64 6.90 -12.68 -12.14
N ARG A 65 7.14 -11.62 -12.91
CA ARG A 65 8.40 -11.47 -13.63
C ARG A 65 9.57 -11.26 -12.65
N PRO A 66 10.78 -11.73 -13.02
CA PRO A 66 11.99 -11.44 -12.26
C PRO A 66 12.40 -9.97 -12.42
N ASN A 67 13.26 -9.50 -11.52
CA ASN A 67 13.90 -8.19 -11.63
C ASN A 67 14.96 -8.17 -12.75
N ARG A 68 15.66 -7.04 -12.90
CA ARG A 68 16.76 -6.87 -13.88
C ARG A 68 17.83 -7.97 -13.80
N ASP A 69 18.08 -8.46 -12.60
CA ASP A 69 19.18 -9.37 -12.30
C ASP A 69 18.73 -10.86 -12.39
N GLY A 70 17.45 -11.10 -12.72
CA GLY A 70 16.88 -12.44 -12.90
C GLY A 70 16.22 -13.02 -11.66
N ASP A 71 16.15 -12.27 -10.56
CA ASP A 71 15.62 -12.76 -9.29
C ASP A 71 14.12 -12.49 -9.14
N VAL A 72 13.38 -13.49 -8.67
CA VAL A 72 11.98 -13.34 -8.24
C VAL A 72 11.97 -12.97 -6.76
N MET A 73 11.66 -11.71 -6.47
CA MET A 73 11.78 -11.14 -5.12
C MET A 73 10.65 -11.58 -4.17
N VAL A 74 9.45 -11.84 -4.71
CA VAL A 74 8.25 -12.13 -3.94
C VAL A 74 7.79 -13.55 -4.24
N ASN A 75 7.53 -14.32 -3.19
CA ASN A 75 7.03 -15.68 -3.32
C ASN A 75 5.53 -15.71 -3.67
N LYS A 76 5.01 -16.91 -3.94
CA LYS A 76 3.57 -17.12 -4.25
C LYS A 76 2.60 -16.63 -3.16
N ASP A 77 3.07 -16.50 -1.92
CA ASP A 77 2.27 -16.03 -0.78
C ASP A 77 2.30 -14.49 -0.66
N GLY A 78 2.94 -13.79 -1.60
CA GLY A 78 3.07 -12.34 -1.61
C GLY A 78 4.07 -11.81 -0.57
N LYS A 79 5.04 -12.63 -0.16
CA LYS A 79 6.05 -12.28 0.86
C LYS A 79 7.47 -12.33 0.29
N ALA A 80 8.35 -11.52 0.88
CA ALA A 80 9.78 -11.49 0.58
C ALA A 80 10.62 -11.54 1.85
N THR A 81 11.86 -12.02 1.72
CA THR A 81 12.87 -11.91 2.79
C THR A 81 13.39 -10.48 2.83
N LEU A 82 13.20 -9.81 3.95
CA LEU A 82 13.71 -8.46 4.18
C LEU A 82 15.00 -8.51 5.00
N MET A 83 15.82 -7.48 4.87
CA MET A 83 17.00 -7.25 5.71
C MET A 83 16.75 -6.02 6.60
N ASP A 84 17.19 -6.10 7.85
CA ASP A 84 17.17 -4.94 8.74
C ASP A 84 18.27 -3.94 8.33
N GLY A 85 17.86 -2.75 7.87
CA GLY A 85 18.79 -1.70 7.45
C GLY A 85 19.63 -1.09 8.59
N ARG A 86 19.34 -1.42 9.86
CA ARG A 86 20.15 -0.97 11.02
C ARG A 86 21.23 -1.98 11.40
N SER A 87 20.89 -3.26 11.52
CA SER A 87 21.83 -4.31 11.92
C SER A 87 22.52 -5.02 10.75
N GLY A 88 21.87 -5.10 9.59
CA GLY A 88 22.32 -5.86 8.42
C GLY A 88 21.86 -7.32 8.40
N GLU A 89 21.20 -7.81 9.45
CA GLU A 89 20.73 -9.20 9.54
C GLU A 89 19.40 -9.41 8.78
N PRO A 90 19.16 -10.60 8.19
CA PRO A 90 17.88 -10.92 7.60
C PRO A 90 16.80 -11.11 8.68
N TYR A 91 15.56 -10.72 8.37
CA TYR A 91 14.44 -11.03 9.25
C TYR A 91 14.22 -12.56 9.31
N PRO A 92 13.84 -13.11 10.48
CA PRO A 92 13.68 -14.55 10.67
C PRO A 92 12.52 -15.15 9.87
N TYR A 93 11.57 -14.33 9.41
CA TYR A 93 10.40 -14.77 8.65
C TYR A 93 10.14 -13.85 7.45
N PRO A 94 9.60 -14.38 6.34
CA PRO A 94 9.26 -13.58 5.18
C PRO A 94 8.09 -12.63 5.49
N VAL A 95 8.17 -11.41 4.98
CA VAL A 95 7.23 -10.31 5.26
C VAL A 95 6.44 -9.99 4.00
N SER A 96 5.14 -9.69 4.16
CA SER A 96 4.28 -9.27 3.04
C SER A 96 4.73 -7.90 2.53
N ILE A 97 5.04 -7.83 1.24
CA ILE A 97 5.49 -6.59 0.57
C ILE A 97 4.71 -6.37 -0.72
N GLY A 98 4.69 -5.11 -1.17
CA GLY A 98 4.10 -4.72 -2.44
C GLY A 98 3.84 -3.23 -2.49
N TYR A 99 2.99 -2.81 -3.41
CA TYR A 99 2.65 -1.40 -3.61
C TYR A 99 1.22 -1.13 -3.18
N MET A 100 1.02 -0.14 -2.33
CA MET A 100 -0.29 0.31 -1.85
C MET A 100 -0.49 1.78 -2.21
N TYR A 101 -1.70 2.14 -2.62
CA TYR A 101 -2.00 3.52 -2.95
C TYR A 101 -2.31 4.31 -1.68
N MET A 102 -1.47 5.30 -1.37
CA MET A 102 -1.56 6.09 -0.14
C MET A 102 -1.99 7.53 -0.44
N LEU A 103 -2.99 8.03 0.30
CA LEU A 103 -3.46 9.40 0.21
C LEU A 103 -2.88 10.26 1.34
N LYS A 104 -2.32 11.41 0.99
CA LYS A 104 -2.00 12.47 1.95
C LYS A 104 -3.26 13.29 2.22
N LEU A 105 -3.84 13.12 3.42
CA LEU A 105 -5.02 13.87 3.83
C LEU A 105 -4.68 15.31 4.24
N HIS A 106 -5.68 16.19 4.17
CA HIS A 106 -5.54 17.61 4.52
C HIS A 106 -5.20 17.88 6.00
N HIS A 107 -5.32 16.89 6.88
CA HIS A 107 -5.09 17.04 8.30
C HIS A 107 -3.61 17.05 8.66
N LEU A 108 -2.93 18.15 8.34
CA LEU A 108 -1.49 18.31 8.55
C LEU A 108 -1.17 18.81 9.97
N VAL A 109 -0.02 18.39 10.49
CA VAL A 109 0.47 18.84 11.80
C VAL A 109 0.66 20.35 11.83
N ASP A 110 1.11 20.97 10.73
CA ASP A 110 1.32 22.41 10.64
C ASP A 110 0.04 23.22 10.88
N GLU A 111 -1.11 22.68 10.45
CA GLU A 111 -2.42 23.30 10.70
C GLU A 111 -2.91 23.07 12.13
N LYS A 112 -2.52 21.97 12.76
CA LYS A 112 -3.02 21.54 14.08
C LYS A 112 -2.14 21.92 15.26
N ILE A 113 -0.84 22.13 15.05
CA ILE A 113 0.07 22.51 16.12
C ILE A 113 -0.31 23.91 16.62
N HIS A 114 -0.48 24.02 17.94
CA HIS A 114 -0.85 25.25 18.60
C HIS A 114 -0.37 25.24 20.05
N ALA A 115 0.23 26.33 20.49
CA ALA A 115 0.69 26.52 21.87
C ALA A 115 0.51 27.97 22.29
N ARG A 116 0.26 28.19 23.58
CA ARG A 116 0.06 29.51 24.17
C ARG A 116 0.74 29.59 25.53
N SER A 117 1.60 30.58 25.74
CA SER A 117 2.13 30.98 27.05
C SER A 117 1.27 32.08 27.68
N THR A 118 1.14 33.23 27.00
CA THR A 118 0.23 34.34 27.31
C THR A 118 -0.50 34.79 26.03
N GLY A 119 -1.58 35.57 26.14
CA GLY A 119 -2.37 35.97 24.97
C GLY A 119 -3.64 36.74 25.32
N PRO A 120 -4.52 37.03 24.34
CA PRO A 120 -5.73 37.81 24.55
C PRO A 120 -6.77 37.08 25.43
N TYR A 121 -7.57 37.89 26.13
CA TYR A 121 -8.65 37.45 27.02
C TYR A 121 -9.98 38.05 26.55
N SER A 122 -11.07 37.34 26.83
CA SER A 122 -12.42 37.86 26.62
C SER A 122 -12.71 39.01 27.57
N MET A 123 -13.21 40.14 27.07
CA MET A 123 -13.60 41.29 27.88
C MET A 123 -14.70 40.95 28.90
N ILE A 124 -15.60 40.02 28.55
CA ILE A 124 -16.78 39.68 29.36
C ILE A 124 -16.39 38.70 30.48
N THR A 125 -15.77 37.57 30.12
CA THR A 125 -15.51 36.48 31.07
C THR A 125 -14.11 36.54 31.69
N GLN A 126 -13.23 37.40 31.16
CA GLN A 126 -11.81 37.46 31.55
C GLN A 126 -11.10 36.09 31.43
N GLN A 127 -11.63 35.20 30.59
CA GLN A 127 -11.01 33.92 30.26
C GLN A 127 -10.16 34.04 28.98
N PRO A 128 -9.11 33.22 28.83
CA PRO A 128 -8.38 33.08 27.56
C PRO A 128 -9.32 32.85 26.38
N LEU A 129 -9.08 33.53 25.25
CA LEU A 129 -9.81 33.25 24.00
C LEU A 129 -9.60 31.80 23.53
N GLY A 130 -10.47 31.29 22.66
CA GLY A 130 -10.41 29.93 22.13
C GLY A 130 -9.98 29.89 20.66
N GLY A 131 -9.38 28.77 20.24
CA GLY A 131 -9.01 28.52 18.85
C GLY A 131 -7.63 29.07 18.44
N LYS A 132 -6.98 28.36 17.52
CA LYS A 132 -5.62 28.67 17.03
C LYS A 132 -5.51 30.07 16.43
N ALA A 133 -6.49 30.46 15.61
CA ALA A 133 -6.49 31.76 14.92
C ALA A 133 -6.49 32.98 15.87
N GLN A 134 -6.97 32.79 17.11
CA GLN A 134 -7.03 33.86 18.12
C GLN A 134 -5.89 33.79 19.14
N PHE A 135 -4.86 32.95 18.88
CA PHE A 135 -3.87 32.57 19.90
C PHE A 135 -4.55 32.09 21.20
N GLY A 136 -5.60 31.27 21.04
CA GLY A 136 -6.44 30.83 22.14
C GLY A 136 -5.76 29.86 23.11
N GLY A 137 -6.26 29.76 24.34
CA GLY A 137 -5.82 28.77 25.32
C GLY A 137 -6.49 27.41 25.09
N GLN A 138 -5.92 26.36 25.70
CA GLN A 138 -6.59 25.06 25.77
C GLN A 138 -7.77 25.17 26.74
N ARG A 139 -8.93 24.64 26.34
CA ARG A 139 -10.07 24.52 27.25
C ARG A 139 -9.79 23.42 28.27
N PHE A 140 -9.76 23.77 29.54
CA PHE A 140 -9.79 22.84 30.66
C PHE A 140 -11.20 22.83 31.24
N GLY A 141 -11.88 21.70 31.21
CA GLY A 141 -13.27 21.56 31.62
C GLY A 141 -13.62 20.13 31.96
#